data_AF-A0A7W2T0K3-F1
#
_entry.id   AF-A0A7W2T0K3-F1
#
_cell.length_a   1.000
_cell.length_b   1.000
_cell.length_c   1.000
_cell.angle_alpha   90.00
_cell.angle_beta   90.00
_cell.angle_gamma   90.00
#
_symmetry.space_group_name_H-M   'P 1'
#
loop_
_entity.id
_entity.type
_entity.pdbx_description
1 polymer ?
#
loop_
_entity_poly.entity_id
_entity_poly.type
_entity_poly.pdbx_seq_one_letter_code
_entity_poly.pdbx_strand_id
1 'polypeptide(L)'
;MVLNAVETLDDIIGVSEMLLKLLVTSDIESTKSIPELYNQPDESPADTDKLWKLIAKREKKIHQLFENFSSEELQLHQVKLQTMAALDTQLVDKVNRTQKSAKSKILKLKQNKKAISLYQKL
;
A
#
# COMPACT_ATOMS: atom_id res chain seq x y z
N MET A 1 -16.89 6.51 -23.77
CA MET A 1 -16.66 5.09 -24.13
C MET A 1 -16.96 4.30 -22.86
N VAL A 2 -18.02 3.49 -22.85
CA VAL A 2 -18.33 2.61 -21.70
C VAL A 2 -17.27 1.51 -21.73
N LEU A 3 -16.39 1.45 -20.72
CA LEU A 3 -15.42 0.35 -20.62
C LEU A 3 -16.19 -0.97 -20.49
N ASN A 4 -15.66 -2.05 -21.06
CA ASN A 4 -16.19 -3.40 -20.84
C ASN A 4 -15.88 -3.85 -19.38
N ALA A 5 -16.67 -4.78 -18.84
CA ALA A 5 -16.45 -5.39 -17.53
C ALA A 5 -15.03 -5.96 -17.41
N VAL A 6 -14.56 -6.64 -18.46
CA VAL A 6 -13.19 -7.18 -18.55
C VAL A 6 -12.14 -6.08 -18.39
N GLU A 7 -12.28 -4.98 -19.13
CA GLU A 7 -11.32 -3.86 -19.10
C GLU A 7 -11.33 -3.18 -17.74
N THR A 8 -12.51 -3.05 -17.13
CA THR A 8 -12.65 -2.48 -15.78
C THR A 8 -11.96 -3.36 -14.74
N LEU A 9 -12.11 -4.68 -14.84
CA LEU A 9 -11.43 -5.64 -13.98
C LEU A 9 -9.91 -5.60 -14.18
N ASP A 10 -9.44 -5.54 -15.42
CA ASP A 10 -8.01 -5.46 -15.73
C ASP A 10 -7.38 -4.15 -15.23
N ASP A 11 -8.10 -3.04 -15.33
CA ASP A 11 -7.70 -1.77 -14.72
C ASP A 11 -7.55 -1.89 -13.20
N ILE A 12 -8.50 -2.53 -12.51
CA ILE A 12 -8.45 -2.71 -11.05
C ILE A 12 -7.26 -3.59 -10.67
N ILE A 13 -7.06 -4.70 -11.39
CA ILE A 13 -5.94 -5.62 -11.17
C ILE A 13 -4.62 -4.89 -11.36
N GLY A 14 -4.43 -4.19 -12.48
CA GLY A 14 -3.18 -3.47 -12.77
C GLY A 14 -2.88 -2.37 -11.76
N VAL A 15 -3.90 -1.64 -11.28
CA VAL A 15 -3.72 -0.66 -10.19
C VAL A 15 -3.33 -1.36 -8.88
N SER A 16 -3.94 -2.50 -8.57
CA SER A 16 -3.64 -3.27 -7.34
C SER A 16 -2.21 -3.83 -7.34
N GLU A 17 -1.73 -4.32 -8.47
CA GLU A 17 -0.34 -4.74 -8.66
C GLU A 17 0.65 -3.58 -8.50
N MET A 18 0.31 -2.41 -9.06
CA MET A 18 1.14 -1.21 -8.93
C MET A 18 1.21 -0.73 -7.48
N LEU A 19 0.10 -0.77 -6.75
CA LEU A 19 0.05 -0.50 -5.31
C LEU A 19 0.94 -1.48 -4.53
N LEU A 20 0.84 -2.78 -4.81
CA LEU A 20 1.69 -3.78 -4.16
C LEU A 20 3.16 -3.50 -4.41
N LYS A 21 3.55 -3.16 -5.65
CA LYS A 21 4.93 -2.85 -6.02
C LYS A 21 5.47 -1.64 -5.27
N LEU A 22 4.70 -0.55 -5.19
CA LEU A 22 5.09 0.65 -4.45
C LEU A 22 5.29 0.35 -2.96
N LEU A 23 4.44 -0.49 -2.38
CA LEU A 23 4.59 -0.95 -1.01
C LEU A 23 5.79 -1.91 -0.83
N VAL A 24 6.32 -2.57 -1.87
CA VAL A 24 7.52 -3.44 -1.75
C VAL A 24 8.76 -2.56 -1.63
N THR A 25 8.85 -1.56 -2.49
CA THR A 25 9.99 -0.64 -2.53
C THR A 25 10.19 0.09 -1.21
N SER A 26 9.10 0.47 -0.52
CA SER A 26 9.18 1.07 0.82
C SER A 26 9.75 0.13 1.89
N ASP A 27 9.49 -1.18 1.81
CA ASP A 27 10.04 -2.16 2.78
C ASP A 27 11.55 -2.39 2.58
N ILE A 28 12.04 -2.36 1.34
CA ILE A 28 13.46 -2.59 1.00
C ILE A 28 14.33 -1.42 1.47
N GLU A 29 13.88 -0.18 1.30
CA GLU A 29 14.61 1.00 1.80
C GLU A 29 14.68 1.02 3.34
N SER A 30 13.65 0.49 4.00
CA SER A 30 13.58 0.43 5.47
C SER A 30 14.52 -0.58 6.14
N THR A 31 15.17 -1.46 5.38
CA THR A 31 16.07 -2.51 5.90
C THR A 31 17.55 -2.27 5.63
N LYS A 32 17.91 -1.26 4.82
CA LYS A 32 19.31 -0.96 4.45
C LYS A 32 20.02 0.11 5.29
N SER A 33 19.35 0.74 6.24
CA SER A 33 19.96 1.77 7.11
C SER A 33 19.92 1.23 8.54
N ILE A 34 21.05 1.05 9.24
CA ILE A 34 21.87 2.05 9.96
C ILE A 34 23.31 1.48 10.03
N PRO A 35 24.40 2.23 9.77
CA PRO A 35 24.70 3.45 10.51
C PRO A 35 25.24 4.60 9.67
N GLU A 36 24.43 5.64 9.53
CA GLU A 36 24.95 7.01 9.53
C GLU A 36 23.89 7.94 10.13
N LEU A 37 24.29 8.57 11.23
CA LEU A 37 23.59 9.64 11.90
C LEU A 37 23.19 10.71 10.87
N TYR A 38 21.97 11.24 11.01
CA TYR A 38 21.57 12.56 10.50
C TYR A 38 22.02 12.86 9.07
N ASN A 39 21.20 12.50 8.08
CA ASN A 39 21.03 13.18 6.78
C ASN A 39 20.59 12.17 5.72
N GLN A 40 19.31 11.85 5.66
CA GLN A 40 18.70 11.44 4.40
C GLN A 40 17.33 12.10 4.29
N PRO A 41 16.99 12.64 3.11
CA PRO A 41 15.81 13.46 2.93
C PRO A 41 14.55 12.61 3.09
N ASP A 42 13.51 13.26 3.59
CA ASP A 42 12.11 12.82 3.57
C ASP A 42 11.81 11.88 2.41
N GLU A 43 11.15 10.75 2.71
CA GLU A 43 10.36 10.02 1.73
C GLU A 43 9.64 11.04 0.83
N SER A 44 9.92 11.03 -0.47
CA SER A 44 9.50 12.13 -1.32
C SER A 44 7.96 12.27 -1.23
N PRO A 45 7.40 13.47 -0.98
CA PRO A 45 5.95 13.66 -0.93
C PRO A 45 5.26 13.20 -2.22
N ALA A 46 6.01 13.09 -3.32
CA ALA A 46 5.57 12.59 -4.61
C ALA A 46 5.18 11.09 -4.59
N ASP A 47 5.86 10.24 -3.81
CA ASP A 47 5.54 8.81 -3.75
C ASP A 47 4.28 8.53 -2.93
N THR A 48 4.05 9.32 -1.88
CA THR A 48 2.84 9.24 -1.05
C THR A 48 1.62 9.75 -1.83
N ASP A 49 1.75 10.87 -2.56
CA ASP A 49 0.67 11.40 -3.41
C ASP A 49 0.32 10.41 -4.54
N LYS A 50 1.33 9.76 -5.14
CA LYS A 50 1.11 8.69 -6.13
C LYS A 50 0.36 7.50 -5.54
N LEU A 51 0.66 7.10 -4.31
CA LEU A 51 -0.05 6.03 -3.61
C LEU A 51 -1.53 6.38 -3.42
N TRP A 52 -1.82 7.58 -2.90
CA TRP A 52 -3.20 8.06 -2.71
C TRP A 52 -3.99 8.14 -4.02
N LYS A 53 -3.36 8.64 -5.09
CA LYS A 53 -3.98 8.68 -6.42
C LYS A 53 -4.35 7.28 -6.93
N LEU A 54 -3.49 6.29 -6.71
CA LEU A 54 -3.77 4.90 -7.09
C LEU A 54 -4.89 4.28 -6.24
N ILE A 55 -4.92 4.54 -4.93
CA ILE A 55 -6.01 4.09 -4.05
C ILE A 55 -7.36 4.66 -4.51
N ALA A 56 -7.42 5.98 -4.72
CA ALA A 56 -8.64 6.65 -5.18
C ALA A 56 -9.08 6.15 -6.57
N LYS A 57 -8.13 5.91 -7.49
CA LYS A 57 -8.42 5.33 -8.80
C LYS A 57 -9.01 3.92 -8.67
N ARG A 58 -8.42 3.07 -7.83
CA ARG A 58 -8.89 1.70 -7.58
C ARG A 58 -10.30 1.70 -7.02
N GLU A 59 -10.54 2.50 -5.98
CA GLU A 59 -11.85 2.63 -5.34
C GLU A 59 -12.93 3.07 -6.32
N LYS A 60 -12.66 4.11 -7.11
CA LYS A 60 -13.58 4.58 -8.15
C LYS A 60 -13.93 3.47 -9.15
N LYS A 61 -12.94 2.69 -9.59
CA LYS A 61 -13.15 1.61 -10.57
C LYS A 61 -13.96 0.45 -10.00
N ILE A 62 -13.77 0.12 -8.73
CA ILE A 62 -14.58 -0.90 -8.05
C ILE A 62 -16.04 -0.47 -7.94
N HIS A 63 -16.29 0.79 -7.56
CA HIS A 63 -17.66 1.31 -7.56
C HIS A 63 -18.27 1.25 -8.96
N GLN A 64 -17.54 1.71 -9.98
CA GLN A 64 -17.98 1.63 -11.38
C GLN A 64 -18.26 0.19 -11.83
N LEU A 65 -17.52 -0.79 -11.35
CA LEU A 65 -17.73 -2.19 -11.70
C LEU A 65 -19.10 -2.68 -11.20
N PHE A 66 -19.43 -2.41 -9.94
CA PHE A 66 -20.67 -2.89 -9.33
C PHE A 66 -21.89 -2.01 -9.66
N GLU A 67 -21.69 -0.76 -10.11
CA GLU A 67 -22.75 0.11 -10.60
C GLU A 67 -23.15 -0.21 -12.05
N ASN A 68 -22.19 -0.57 -12.90
CA ASN A 68 -22.42 -0.69 -14.34
C ASN A 68 -22.66 -2.12 -14.83
N PHE A 69 -22.35 -3.14 -14.02
CA PHE A 69 -22.48 -4.54 -14.42
C PHE A 69 -23.29 -5.34 -13.41
N SER A 70 -24.19 -6.16 -13.92
CA SER A 70 -24.97 -7.10 -13.12
C SER A 70 -24.11 -8.24 -12.58
N SER A 71 -24.62 -8.94 -11.56
CA SER A 71 -23.94 -10.12 -11.02
C SER A 71 -23.73 -11.22 -12.07
N GLU A 72 -24.65 -11.36 -13.03
CA GLU A 72 -24.58 -12.38 -14.09
C GLU A 72 -23.45 -12.07 -15.07
N GLU A 73 -23.31 -10.81 -15.48
CA GLU A 73 -22.21 -10.35 -16.34
C GLU A 73 -20.86 -10.50 -15.64
N LEU A 74 -20.78 -10.18 -14.36
CA LEU A 74 -19.55 -10.31 -13.58
C LEU A 74 -19.15 -11.78 -13.34
N GLN A 75 -20.10 -12.70 -13.22
CA GLN A 75 -19.83 -14.13 -13.07
C GLN A 75 -19.10 -14.72 -14.27
N LEU A 76 -19.32 -14.19 -15.49
CA LEU A 76 -18.56 -14.57 -16.69
C LEU A 76 -17.05 -14.30 -16.54
N HIS A 77 -16.67 -13.45 -15.59
CA HIS A 77 -15.29 -13.06 -15.31
C HIS A 77 -14.81 -13.51 -13.92
N GLN A 78 -15.37 -14.61 -13.41
CA GLN A 78 -15.06 -15.16 -12.08
C GLN A 78 -13.56 -15.27 -11.78
N VAL A 79 -12.74 -15.71 -12.75
CA VAL A 79 -11.29 -15.84 -12.56
C VAL A 79 -10.65 -14.49 -12.23
N LYS A 80 -11.02 -13.41 -12.94
CA LYS A 80 -10.50 -12.06 -12.67
C LYS A 80 -11.00 -11.52 -11.33
N LEU A 81 -12.24 -11.81 -10.95
CA LEU A 81 -12.77 -11.47 -9.62
C LEU A 81 -12.01 -12.18 -8.50
N GLN A 82 -11.66 -13.47 -8.69
CA GLN A 82 -10.84 -14.22 -7.75
C GLN A 82 -9.43 -13.64 -7.66
N THR A 83 -8.82 -13.27 -8.79
CA THR A 83 -7.52 -12.59 -8.81
C THR A 83 -7.59 -11.27 -8.05
N MET A 84 -8.63 -10.46 -8.25
CA MET A 84 -8.85 -9.22 -7.52
C MET A 84 -8.94 -9.47 -6.01
N ALA A 85 -9.74 -10.45 -5.57
CA ALA A 85 -9.87 -10.78 -4.15
C ALA A 85 -8.53 -11.27 -3.53
N ALA A 86 -7.74 -12.02 -4.29
CA ALA A 86 -6.42 -12.46 -3.85
C ALA A 86 -5.44 -11.28 -3.70
N LEU A 87 -5.44 -10.34 -4.64
CA LEU A 87 -4.62 -9.13 -4.57
C LEU A 87 -5.04 -8.24 -3.40
N ASP A 88 -6.32 -8.16 -3.09
CA ASP A 88 -6.84 -7.39 -1.95
C ASP A 88 -6.35 -7.94 -0.63
N THR A 89 -6.39 -9.26 -0.49
CA THR A 89 -5.86 -9.95 0.68
C THR A 89 -4.37 -9.64 0.84
N GLN A 90 -3.60 -9.71 -0.25
CA GLN A 90 -2.17 -9.38 -0.23
C GLN A 90 -1.89 -7.92 0.14
N LEU A 91 -2.70 -6.97 -0.36
CA LEU A 91 -2.58 -5.55 -0.03
C LEU A 91 -2.83 -5.31 1.46
N VAL A 92 -3.91 -5.88 2.00
CA VAL A 92 -4.27 -5.76 3.42
C VAL A 92 -3.18 -6.35 4.31
N ASP A 93 -2.73 -7.56 4.02
CA ASP A 93 -1.68 -8.24 4.78
C ASP A 93 -0.40 -7.41 4.80
N LYS A 94 -0.05 -6.82 3.67
CA LYS A 94 1.15 -6.01 3.55
C LYS A 94 1.06 -4.71 4.33
N VAL A 95 -0.03 -3.96 4.18
CA VAL A 95 -0.28 -2.73 4.96
C VAL A 95 -0.22 -3.04 6.46
N ASN A 96 -0.81 -4.14 6.90
CA ASN A 96 -0.77 -4.57 8.30
C ASN A 96 0.66 -4.87 8.78
N ARG A 97 1.48 -5.55 7.96
CA ARG A 97 2.89 -5.83 8.26
C ARG A 97 3.70 -4.55 8.36
N THR A 98 3.57 -3.64 7.39
CA THR A 98 4.25 -2.34 7.39
C THR A 98 3.84 -1.51 8.61
N GLN A 99 2.55 -1.45 8.94
CA GLN A 99 2.06 -0.74 10.12
C GLN A 99 2.63 -1.33 11.42
N LYS A 100 2.68 -2.66 11.56
CA LYS A 100 3.27 -3.34 12.72
C LYS A 100 4.78 -3.05 12.85
N SER A 101 5.50 -3.05 11.74
CA SER A 101 6.92 -2.70 11.69
C SER A 101 7.14 -1.25 12.12
N ALA A 102 6.37 -0.31 11.56
CA ALA A 102 6.44 1.12 11.90
C ALA A 102 6.16 1.37 13.39
N LYS A 103 5.08 0.79 13.94
CA LYS A 103 4.76 0.86 15.38
C LYS A 103 5.94 0.38 16.25
N SER A 104 6.56 -0.73 15.86
CA SER A 104 7.71 -1.29 16.58
C SER A 104 8.94 -0.37 16.52
N LYS A 105 9.22 0.23 15.35
CA LYS A 105 10.31 1.21 15.17
C LYS A 105 10.07 2.47 16.02
N ILE A 106 8.86 3.02 16.01
CA ILE A 106 8.48 4.18 16.83
C ILE A 106 8.68 3.90 18.32
N LEU A 107 8.28 2.71 18.79
CA LEU A 107 8.45 2.33 20.19
C LEU A 107 9.93 2.26 20.58
N LYS A 108 10.78 1.64 19.75
CA LYS A 108 12.24 1.61 19.96
C LYS A 108 12.84 3.01 20.00
N LEU A 109 12.46 3.89 19.08
CA LEU A 109 12.92 5.29 19.06
C LEU A 109 12.51 6.04 20.34
N LYS A 110 11.28 5.84 20.82
CA LYS A 110 10.80 6.45 22.07
C LYS A 110 11.59 5.95 23.29
N GLN A 111 11.91 4.66 23.34
CA GLN A 111 12.73 4.08 24.40
C GLN A 111 14.17 4.61 24.36
N ASN A 112 14.77 4.70 23.17
CA ASN A 112 16.11 5.28 23.00
C ASN A 112 16.17 6.75 23.43
N LYS A 113 15.19 7.58 23.05
CA LYS A 113 15.11 8.98 23.51
C LYS A 113 15.05 9.09 25.03
N LYS A 114 14.29 8.21 25.70
CA LYS A 114 14.25 8.16 27.17
C LYS A 114 15.61 7.78 27.77
N ALA A 115 16.27 6.77 27.23
CA ALA A 115 17.59 6.36 27.68
C ALA A 115 18.62 7.49 27.55
N ILE A 116 18.70 8.14 26.39
CA ILE A 116 19.58 9.29 26.15
C ILE A 116 19.32 10.41 27.16
N SER A 117 18.06 10.74 27.43
CA SER A 117 17.70 11.79 28.40
C SER A 117 18.08 11.46 29.85
N LEU A 118 18.17 10.17 30.22
CA LEU A 118 18.65 9.76 31.54
C LEU A 118 20.16 9.92 31.66
N TYR A 119 20.90 9.53 30.62
CA TYR A 119 22.36 9.67 30.61
C TYR A 119 22.84 11.14 30.57
N GLN A 120 22.09 12.04 29.95
CA GLN A 120 22.43 13.48 29.90
C GLN A 120 22.15 14.26 31.20
N LYS A 121 21.45 13.65 32.17
CA LYS A 121 21.13 14.28 33.47
C LYS A 121 22.12 13.91 34.59
N LEU A 122 23.02 12.95 34.33
CA LEU A 122 24.17 12.63 35.17
C LEU A 122 25.34 13.54 34.81
#